data_AF-A0AA88RHC6-F1
#
_entry.id   AF-A0AA88RHC6-F1
#
_cell.length_a   1.000
_cell.length_b   1.000
_cell.length_c   1.000
_cell.angle_alpha   90.00
_cell.angle_beta   90.00
_cell.angle_gamma   90.00
#
_symmetry.space_group_name_H-M   'P 1'
#
loop_
_entity.id
_entity.type
_entity.pdbx_description
1 polymer ?
#
loop_
_entity_poly.entity_id
_entity_poly.type
_entity_poly.pdbx_seq_one_letter_code
_entity_poly.pdbx_strand_id
1 'polypeptide(L)'
;MRSIFFSSSKPSSPPHSHGSSSTPGSTPPLTPPHTFSVTMMEENIEYAESLVTMWDVDGPTYNKLSPLFTGDRKEAKDFLKSVKDLQAAMNFFASQNSSAEKMVRAQKLMQTAMKRLEREFYQILTANRNLQQDAESVLSRSSRASTRSSASDDDASDDEYQVAGNSVSELVMADLRSIAECMISAGYGRECVKIYKIIRKSIVDESLYYLGVEKLSSSQVQKMDWDVVEAKIKSWLKATTFAVKTLFYGERILCDDVSAV
;
A
#
# COMPACT_ATOMS: atom_id res chain seq x y z
N MET A 1 -57.98 -68.67 37.07
CA MET A 1 -57.65 -68.95 38.49
C MET A 1 -57.90 -67.67 39.31
N ARG A 2 -58.07 -67.77 40.64
CA ARG A 2 -58.07 -66.74 41.72
C ARG A 2 -57.92 -65.25 41.25
N SER A 3 -58.85 -64.31 41.51
CA SER A 3 -59.37 -63.79 42.81
C SER A 3 -58.23 -63.19 43.68
N ILE A 4 -58.33 -62.08 44.44
CA ILE A 4 -59.40 -61.50 45.29
C ILE A 4 -59.12 -59.96 45.41
N PHE A 5 -60.01 -59.02 45.01
CA PHE A 5 -61.00 -58.22 45.80
C PHE A 5 -60.53 -57.00 46.65
N PHE A 6 -61.40 -55.95 46.72
CA PHE A 6 -61.56 -54.89 47.77
C PHE A 6 -60.44 -53.83 48.00
N SER A 7 -60.67 -52.59 48.52
CA SER A 7 -61.89 -51.78 48.75
C SER A 7 -61.56 -50.26 48.95
N SER A 8 -62.55 -49.38 48.73
CA SER A 8 -62.81 -48.02 49.31
C SER A 8 -61.66 -47.08 49.75
N SER A 9 -61.70 -45.79 49.32
CA SER A 9 -62.16 -44.64 50.14
C SER A 9 -62.06 -43.25 49.47
N LYS A 10 -62.96 -42.32 49.86
CA LYS A 10 -62.90 -40.84 49.69
C LYS A 10 -62.24 -40.22 50.96
N PRO A 11 -61.83 -38.92 51.07
CA PRO A 11 -62.52 -37.72 50.55
C PRO A 11 -61.65 -36.45 50.24
N SER A 12 -62.32 -35.28 50.22
CA SER A 12 -61.84 -33.89 50.49
C SER A 12 -61.13 -33.05 49.39
N SER A 13 -61.35 -31.73 49.50
CA SER A 13 -60.91 -30.57 48.69
C SER A 13 -60.75 -29.37 49.66
N PRO A 14 -60.36 -28.12 49.28
CA PRO A 14 -59.87 -27.62 47.98
C PRO A 14 -58.33 -27.42 47.99
N PRO A 15 -57.65 -26.25 48.21
CA PRO A 15 -58.05 -24.84 48.45
C PRO A 15 -57.67 -23.86 47.29
N HIS A 16 -57.79 -22.54 47.54
CA HIS A 16 -57.09 -21.45 46.81
C HIS A 16 -55.65 -21.29 47.37
N SER A 17 -54.69 -20.47 46.91
CA SER A 17 -54.54 -19.38 45.91
C SER A 17 -53.02 -19.33 45.56
N HIS A 18 -52.43 -18.57 44.63
CA HIS A 18 -52.59 -17.16 44.21
C HIS A 18 -52.10 -16.96 42.77
N GLY A 19 -52.41 -15.81 42.16
CA GLY A 19 -51.78 -15.39 40.91
C GLY A 19 -50.31 -14.98 41.08
N SER A 20 -49.53 -15.14 40.02
CA SER A 20 -48.21 -14.52 39.88
C SER A 20 -48.05 -14.09 38.43
N SER A 21 -48.12 -12.78 38.20
CA SER A 21 -47.98 -12.19 36.87
C SER A 21 -46.51 -12.28 36.42
N SER A 22 -46.21 -13.20 35.51
CA SER A 22 -44.91 -13.23 34.83
C SER A 22 -44.78 -11.99 33.95
N THR A 23 -44.00 -11.01 34.39
CA THR A 23 -43.55 -9.91 33.55
C THR A 23 -42.75 -10.46 32.37
N PRO A 24 -43.01 -10.02 31.12
CA PRO A 24 -42.16 -10.36 30.00
C PRO A 24 -40.76 -9.79 30.25
N GLY A 25 -39.74 -10.66 30.28
CA GLY A 25 -38.36 -10.22 30.37
C GLY A 25 -37.98 -9.48 29.09
N SER A 26 -37.69 -8.18 29.20
CA SER A 26 -37.26 -7.35 28.08
C SER A 26 -35.99 -7.92 27.45
N THR A 27 -36.13 -8.57 26.30
CA THR A 27 -35.00 -8.93 25.45
C THR A 27 -34.40 -7.63 24.92
N PRO A 28 -33.08 -7.40 25.03
CA PRO A 28 -32.47 -6.23 24.43
C PRO A 28 -32.65 -6.29 22.90
N PRO A 29 -32.90 -5.16 22.23
CA PRO A 29 -33.09 -5.14 20.79
C PRO A 29 -31.80 -5.58 20.10
N LEU A 30 -31.85 -6.70 19.38
CA LEU A 30 -30.76 -7.15 18.51
C LEU A 30 -30.65 -6.19 17.32
N THR A 31 -29.72 -5.24 17.41
CA THR A 31 -29.38 -4.35 16.29
C THR A 31 -28.94 -5.20 15.09
N PRO A 32 -29.48 -4.98 13.88
CA PRO A 32 -29.06 -5.75 12.71
C PRO A 32 -27.55 -5.60 12.45
N PRO A 33 -26.82 -6.67 12.10
CA PRO A 33 -25.39 -6.58 11.82
C PRO A 33 -25.07 -5.60 10.69
N HIS A 34 -25.99 -5.47 9.72
CA HIS A 34 -25.93 -4.45 8.66
C HIS A 34 -25.78 -3.02 9.19
N THR A 35 -26.47 -2.66 10.29
CA THR A 35 -26.37 -1.33 10.89
C THR A 35 -24.98 -1.08 11.45
N PHE A 36 -24.40 -2.06 12.16
CA PHE A 36 -23.05 -1.96 12.70
C PHE A 36 -21.98 -1.86 11.61
N SER A 37 -22.08 -2.70 10.56
CA SER A 37 -21.19 -2.62 9.40
C SER A 37 -21.30 -1.29 8.65
N VAL A 38 -22.50 -0.71 8.56
CA VAL A 38 -22.69 0.63 8.00
C VAL A 38 -21.97 1.69 8.85
N THR A 39 -22.19 1.72 10.17
CA THR A 39 -21.51 2.68 11.05
C THR A 39 -19.98 2.61 10.95
N MET A 40 -19.38 1.40 10.98
CA MET A 40 -17.92 1.27 10.86
C MET A 40 -17.38 1.77 9.50
N MET A 41 -18.11 1.56 8.40
CA MET A 41 -17.69 2.07 7.09
C MET A 41 -17.90 3.58 6.95
N GLU A 42 -18.73 4.20 7.78
CA GLU A 42 -18.88 5.65 7.88
C GLU A 42 -17.75 6.26 8.72
N GLU A 43 -17.42 5.66 9.87
CA GLU A 43 -16.25 6.02 10.69
C GLU A 43 -14.94 5.97 9.88
N ASN A 44 -14.77 4.96 9.00
CA ASN A 44 -13.64 4.88 8.08
C ASN A 44 -13.57 6.07 7.10
N ILE A 45 -14.71 6.56 6.59
CA ILE A 45 -14.76 7.71 5.69
C ILE A 45 -14.40 9.00 6.44
N GLU A 46 -14.86 9.15 7.68
CA GLU A 46 -14.60 10.36 8.49
C GLU A 46 -13.16 10.40 9.01
N TYR A 47 -12.60 9.25 9.40
CA TYR A 47 -11.18 9.14 9.74
C TYR A 47 -10.29 9.44 8.52
N ALA A 48 -10.61 8.87 7.36
CA ALA A 48 -9.91 9.18 6.12
C ALA A 48 -10.05 10.66 5.72
N GLU A 49 -11.21 11.30 5.91
CA GLU A 49 -11.37 12.74 5.68
C GLU A 49 -10.44 13.58 6.56
N SER A 50 -10.32 13.25 7.85
CA SER A 50 -9.45 13.97 8.78
C SER A 50 -7.97 13.94 8.36
N LEU A 51 -7.47 12.78 7.89
CA LEU A 51 -6.09 12.63 7.41
C LEU A 51 -5.89 13.23 6.02
N VAL A 52 -6.81 12.99 5.09
CA VAL A 52 -6.69 13.46 3.69
C VAL A 52 -6.79 14.98 3.60
N THR A 53 -7.65 15.63 4.40
CA THR A 53 -7.74 17.10 4.44
C THR A 53 -6.54 17.76 5.10
N MET A 54 -5.94 17.13 6.11
CA MET A 54 -4.68 17.59 6.73
C MET A 54 -3.49 17.60 5.75
N TRP A 55 -3.53 16.74 4.73
CA TRP A 55 -2.46 16.57 3.73
C TRP A 55 -2.82 17.06 2.31
N ASP A 56 -3.98 17.70 2.13
CA ASP A 56 -4.49 18.13 0.82
C ASP A 56 -3.46 19.00 0.06
N VAL A 57 -3.30 18.72 -1.22
CA VAL A 57 -2.48 19.49 -2.16
C VAL A 57 -3.06 20.89 -2.36
N ASP A 58 -4.39 21.02 -2.33
CA ASP A 58 -5.12 22.22 -2.71
C ASP A 58 -5.73 22.97 -1.50
N GLY A 59 -5.53 22.44 -0.29
CA GLY A 59 -6.00 23.04 0.97
C GLY A 59 -5.13 24.20 1.51
N PRO A 60 -5.59 24.91 2.56
CA PRO A 60 -4.91 26.06 3.15
C PRO A 60 -3.74 25.69 4.10
N THR A 61 -3.49 24.41 4.32
CA THR A 61 -2.58 23.90 5.35
C THR A 61 -1.10 23.98 4.92
N TYR A 62 -0.22 24.41 5.82
CA TYR A 62 1.24 24.48 5.60
C TYR A 62 1.88 23.15 5.14
N ASN A 63 1.24 22.03 5.50
CA ASN A 63 1.61 20.66 5.11
C ASN A 63 1.65 20.40 3.59
N LYS A 64 1.19 21.34 2.75
CA LYS A 64 1.30 21.30 1.28
C LYS A 64 2.73 21.08 0.77
N LEU A 65 3.76 21.54 1.50
CA LEU A 65 5.17 21.40 1.10
C LEU A 65 5.94 20.34 1.91
N SER A 66 5.41 19.87 3.04
CA SER A 66 6.04 18.86 3.86
C SER A 66 5.96 17.48 3.18
N PRO A 67 7.08 16.72 3.06
CA PRO A 67 7.04 15.33 2.65
C PRO A 67 6.43 14.46 3.76
N LEU A 68 5.50 13.58 3.42
CA LEU A 68 4.85 12.64 4.34
C LEU A 68 5.81 11.51 4.74
N PHE A 69 6.56 10.96 3.77
CA PHE A 69 7.39 9.76 4.00
C PHE A 69 8.78 10.06 4.58
N THR A 70 9.23 11.32 4.57
CA THR A 70 10.52 11.74 5.17
C THR A 70 10.37 12.22 6.63
N GLY A 71 9.13 12.40 7.10
CA GLY A 71 8.80 12.78 8.48
C GLY A 71 8.60 11.57 9.40
N ASP A 72 7.48 11.55 10.12
CA ASP A 72 7.10 10.38 10.90
C ASP A 72 6.52 9.28 9.98
N ARG A 73 7.24 8.15 9.88
CA ARG A 73 6.77 6.96 9.15
C ARG A 73 5.44 6.42 9.69
N LYS A 74 5.06 6.74 10.93
CA LYS A 74 3.75 6.38 11.47
C LYS A 74 2.64 7.17 10.77
N GLU A 75 2.76 8.48 10.60
CA GLU A 75 1.80 9.29 9.83
C GLU A 75 1.67 8.76 8.40
N ALA A 76 2.78 8.39 7.76
CA ALA A 76 2.77 7.78 6.42
C ALA A 76 2.02 6.42 6.39
N LYS A 77 2.22 5.57 7.40
CA LYS A 77 1.50 4.28 7.54
C LYS A 77 0.02 4.46 7.85
N ASP A 78 -0.33 5.37 8.75
CA ASP A 78 -1.72 5.68 9.11
C ASP A 78 -2.48 6.32 7.92
N PHE A 79 -1.80 7.12 7.11
CA PHE A 79 -2.31 7.63 5.84
C PHE A 79 -2.56 6.49 4.83
N LEU A 80 -1.57 5.64 4.54
CA LEU A 80 -1.74 4.49 3.64
C LEU A 80 -2.82 3.52 4.11
N LYS A 81 -2.95 3.32 5.44
CA LYS A 81 -4.02 2.52 6.03
C LYS A 81 -5.39 3.15 5.79
N SER A 82 -5.57 4.43 6.11
CA SER A 82 -6.87 5.10 5.92
C SER A 82 -7.32 5.14 4.45
N VAL A 83 -6.39 5.14 3.48
CA VAL A 83 -6.72 4.94 2.06
C VAL A 83 -7.24 3.52 1.76
N LYS A 84 -6.64 2.47 2.34
CA LYS A 84 -7.14 1.09 2.21
C LYS A 84 -8.51 0.91 2.90
N ASP A 85 -8.69 1.50 4.08
CA ASP A 85 -9.96 1.48 4.83
C ASP A 85 -11.07 2.27 4.10
N LEU A 86 -10.72 3.40 3.45
CA LEU A 86 -11.61 4.17 2.58
C LEU A 86 -12.01 3.37 1.32
N GLN A 87 -11.08 2.62 0.72
CA GLN A 87 -11.40 1.74 -0.41
C GLN A 87 -12.37 0.63 0.00
N ALA A 88 -12.17 0.02 1.17
CA ALA A 88 -13.09 -0.98 1.72
C ALA A 88 -14.51 -0.40 1.92
N ALA A 89 -14.61 0.81 2.47
CA ALA A 89 -15.88 1.53 2.59
C ALA A 89 -16.53 1.82 1.23
N MET A 90 -15.77 2.31 0.24
CA MET A 90 -16.28 2.54 -1.12
C MET A 90 -16.85 1.26 -1.75
N ASN A 91 -16.14 0.13 -1.66
CA ASN A 91 -16.60 -1.16 -2.16
C ASN A 91 -17.87 -1.63 -1.45
N PHE A 92 -17.97 -1.42 -0.13
CA PHE A 92 -19.14 -1.75 0.67
C PHE A 92 -20.38 -0.93 0.27
N PHE A 93 -20.28 0.40 0.16
CA PHE A 93 -21.41 1.24 -0.25
C PHE A 93 -21.85 0.98 -1.69
N ALA A 94 -20.90 0.72 -2.60
CA ALA A 94 -21.20 0.29 -3.96
C ALA A 94 -22.00 -1.03 -4.00
N SER A 95 -21.62 -2.03 -3.20
CA SER A 95 -22.34 -3.32 -3.17
C SER A 95 -23.76 -3.22 -2.58
N GLN A 96 -23.97 -2.32 -1.61
CA GLN A 96 -25.30 -2.12 -1.00
C GLN A 96 -26.21 -1.14 -1.76
N ASN A 97 -25.74 -0.49 -2.84
CA ASN A 97 -26.47 0.57 -3.56
C ASN A 97 -26.98 1.70 -2.63
N SER A 98 -26.24 1.98 -1.55
CA SER A 98 -26.71 2.79 -0.42
C SER A 98 -25.87 4.05 -0.22
N SER A 99 -26.54 5.17 0.10
CA SER A 99 -26.00 6.51 0.30
C SER A 99 -25.05 7.00 -0.82
N ALA A 100 -25.65 7.48 -1.92
CA ALA A 100 -24.92 8.13 -3.00
C ALA A 100 -24.05 9.32 -2.52
N GLU A 101 -24.49 10.07 -1.51
CA GLU A 101 -23.73 11.17 -0.92
C GLU A 101 -22.43 10.70 -0.25
N LYS A 102 -22.49 9.65 0.58
CA LYS A 102 -21.31 9.07 1.23
C LYS A 102 -20.35 8.46 0.22
N MET A 103 -20.88 7.82 -0.83
CA MET A 103 -20.06 7.32 -1.95
C MET A 103 -19.36 8.44 -2.72
N VAL A 104 -20.04 9.57 -3.00
CA VAL A 104 -19.44 10.76 -3.65
C VAL A 104 -18.40 11.44 -2.76
N ARG A 105 -18.66 11.57 -1.45
CA ARG A 105 -17.68 12.06 -0.46
C ARG A 105 -16.43 11.17 -0.47
N ALA A 106 -16.59 9.86 -0.34
CA ALA A 106 -15.49 8.89 -0.35
C ALA A 106 -14.70 8.90 -1.67
N GLN A 107 -15.37 9.00 -2.83
CA GLN A 107 -14.71 9.11 -4.13
C GLN A 107 -13.86 10.39 -4.26
N LYS A 108 -14.35 11.53 -3.74
CA LYS A 108 -13.59 12.78 -3.71
C LYS A 108 -12.35 12.66 -2.80
N LEU A 109 -12.50 12.05 -1.62
CA LEU A 109 -11.39 11.81 -0.69
C LEU A 109 -10.33 10.89 -1.31
N MET A 110 -10.74 9.83 -2.00
CA MET A 110 -9.84 8.94 -2.73
C MET A 110 -9.03 9.70 -3.80
N GLN A 111 -9.66 10.60 -4.55
CA GLN A 111 -8.96 11.44 -5.53
C GLN A 111 -7.93 12.38 -4.88
N THR A 112 -8.26 13.03 -3.76
CA THR A 112 -7.30 13.88 -3.03
C THR A 112 -6.17 13.05 -2.42
N ALA A 113 -6.46 11.87 -1.88
CA ALA A 113 -5.45 10.97 -1.33
C ALA A 113 -4.47 10.49 -2.41
N MET A 114 -4.98 10.13 -3.59
CA MET A 114 -4.16 9.70 -4.72
C MET A 114 -3.28 10.85 -5.26
N LYS A 115 -3.79 12.09 -5.36
CA LYS A 115 -2.95 13.27 -5.63
C LYS A 115 -1.78 13.42 -4.65
N ARG A 116 -2.00 13.14 -3.35
CA ARG A 116 -0.93 13.18 -2.33
C ARG A 116 0.07 12.05 -2.54
N LEU A 117 -0.38 10.82 -2.79
CA LEU A 117 0.51 9.68 -3.08
C LEU A 117 1.32 9.88 -4.38
N GLU A 118 0.70 10.40 -5.45
CA GLU A 118 1.39 10.81 -6.69
C GLU A 118 2.52 11.80 -6.39
N ARG A 119 2.26 12.81 -5.54
CA ARG A 119 3.27 13.80 -5.12
C ARG A 119 4.41 13.17 -4.32
N GLU A 120 4.11 12.33 -3.33
CA GLU A 120 5.14 11.65 -2.53
C GLU A 120 6.00 10.72 -3.39
N PHE A 121 5.37 9.89 -4.21
CA PHE A 121 6.07 8.98 -5.12
C PHE A 121 6.98 9.74 -6.09
N TYR A 122 6.51 10.86 -6.65
CA TYR A 122 7.34 11.76 -7.46
C TYR A 122 8.53 12.31 -6.66
N GLN A 123 8.30 12.81 -5.45
CA GLN A 123 9.34 13.42 -4.62
C GLN A 123 10.41 12.41 -4.20
N ILE A 124 10.03 11.21 -3.74
CA ILE A 124 10.96 10.16 -3.31
C ILE A 124 11.80 9.67 -4.49
N LEU A 125 11.20 9.42 -5.66
CA LEU A 125 11.93 9.04 -6.88
C LEU A 125 12.87 10.15 -7.39
N THR A 126 12.49 11.42 -7.22
CA THR A 126 13.29 12.58 -7.66
C THR A 126 14.44 12.89 -6.71
N ALA A 127 14.27 12.68 -5.40
CA ALA A 127 15.34 12.82 -4.41
C ALA A 127 16.35 11.67 -4.53
N ASN A 128 15.87 10.43 -4.72
CA ASN A 128 16.70 9.22 -4.70
C ASN A 128 17.03 8.75 -6.13
N ARG A 129 17.69 9.62 -6.92
CA ARG A 129 18.01 9.31 -8.33
C ARG A 129 18.96 8.12 -8.46
N ASN A 130 19.91 7.99 -7.53
CA ASN A 130 21.07 7.09 -7.61
C ASN A 130 20.80 5.63 -7.19
N LEU A 131 19.54 5.25 -6.87
CA LEU A 131 19.16 3.91 -6.36
C LEU A 131 19.71 2.73 -7.19
N GLN A 132 20.00 2.92 -8.48
CA GLN A 132 20.60 1.90 -9.36
C GLN A 132 21.98 1.42 -8.86
N GLN A 133 22.78 2.31 -8.28
CA GLN A 133 24.13 1.97 -7.79
C GLN A 133 24.08 1.19 -6.46
N ASP A 134 23.10 1.48 -5.60
CA ASP A 134 22.90 0.75 -4.36
C ASP A 134 22.23 -0.63 -4.58
N ALA A 135 21.35 -0.76 -5.58
CA ALA A 135 20.56 -1.97 -5.83
C ALA A 135 21.42 -3.24 -6.03
N GLU A 136 22.58 -3.13 -6.68
CA GLU A 136 23.53 -4.24 -6.82
C GLU A 136 24.09 -4.70 -5.45
N SER A 137 24.26 -3.78 -4.51
CA SER A 137 24.67 -4.09 -3.13
C SER A 137 23.54 -4.72 -2.30
N VAL A 138 22.29 -4.28 -2.51
CA VAL A 138 21.11 -4.81 -1.81
C VAL A 138 20.85 -6.26 -2.21
N LEU A 139 20.91 -6.61 -3.50
CA LEU A 139 20.84 -8.00 -3.95
C LEU A 139 21.98 -8.86 -3.37
N SER A 140 23.19 -8.31 -3.30
CA SER A 140 24.37 -8.96 -2.71
C SER A 140 24.26 -9.16 -1.19
N ARG A 141 23.34 -8.47 -0.51
CA ARG A 141 23.04 -8.62 0.93
C ARG A 141 21.82 -9.51 1.18
N SER A 142 20.76 -9.37 0.38
CA SER A 142 19.55 -10.19 0.43
C SER A 142 19.84 -11.67 0.13
N SER A 143 20.65 -11.96 -0.89
CA SER A 143 21.13 -13.32 -1.17
C SER A 143 21.89 -13.94 0.01
N ARG A 144 22.70 -13.16 0.74
CA ARG A 144 23.42 -13.61 1.94
C ARG A 144 22.51 -13.85 3.14
N ALA A 145 21.41 -13.10 3.28
CA ALA A 145 20.37 -13.38 4.27
C ALA A 145 19.64 -14.69 3.92
N SER A 146 19.24 -14.87 2.66
CA SER A 146 18.57 -16.09 2.17
C SER A 146 19.42 -17.36 2.28
N THR A 147 20.75 -17.25 2.33
CA THR A 147 21.63 -18.41 2.61
C THR A 147 21.77 -18.75 4.10
N ARG A 148 21.24 -17.94 5.03
CA ARG A 148 21.29 -18.22 6.48
C ARG A 148 20.04 -18.90 7.02
N SER A 149 18.92 -18.86 6.31
CA SER A 149 17.66 -19.53 6.69
C SER A 149 17.64 -21.03 6.35
N SER A 150 18.75 -21.74 6.59
CA SER A 150 18.90 -23.19 6.30
C SER A 150 20.01 -23.83 7.15
N ALA A 151 20.03 -23.57 8.45
CA ALA A 151 20.84 -24.30 9.43
C ALA A 151 20.16 -24.32 10.81
N SER A 152 19.93 -25.53 11.33
CA SER A 152 19.56 -25.91 12.71
C SER A 152 18.42 -25.18 13.43
N ASP A 153 17.43 -25.97 13.87
CA ASP A 153 16.62 -25.67 15.04
C ASP A 153 17.51 -25.62 16.31
N ASP A 154 17.32 -24.64 17.20
CA ASP A 154 17.13 -24.89 18.64
C ASP A 154 16.55 -23.65 19.39
N ASP A 155 16.25 -23.87 20.67
CA ASP A 155 15.46 -23.11 21.67
C ASP A 155 15.68 -21.58 21.89
N ALA A 156 14.71 -21.01 22.61
CA ALA A 156 14.73 -19.85 23.51
C ALA A 156 14.86 -18.40 22.96
N SER A 157 13.84 -17.62 23.34
CA SER A 157 13.67 -16.17 23.30
C SER A 157 14.88 -15.29 23.64
N ASP A 158 15.04 -14.20 22.86
CA ASP A 158 15.09 -12.85 23.43
C ASP A 158 14.35 -11.86 22.50
N ASP A 159 13.79 -10.78 23.06
CA ASP A 159 12.97 -9.77 22.36
C ASP A 159 13.83 -8.54 21.96
N GLU A 160 14.99 -8.81 21.33
CA GLU A 160 16.00 -7.79 21.04
C GLU A 160 15.83 -7.15 19.65
N TYR A 161 15.11 -6.03 19.64
CA TYR A 161 15.19 -4.90 18.69
C TYR A 161 15.91 -5.15 17.34
N GLN A 162 15.14 -5.63 16.34
CA GLN A 162 15.54 -5.68 14.92
C GLN A 162 15.60 -4.26 14.27
N VAL A 163 16.30 -3.33 14.91
CA VAL A 163 16.57 -1.95 14.46
C VAL A 163 18.02 -1.82 13.95
N ALA A 164 18.74 -2.94 13.85
CA ALA A 164 20.15 -3.05 13.45
C ALA A 164 20.41 -2.88 11.93
N GLY A 165 20.02 -1.72 11.39
CA GLY A 165 20.61 -1.18 10.16
C GLY A 165 20.07 -1.72 8.84
N ASN A 166 18.77 -1.54 8.60
CA ASN A 166 18.27 -1.34 7.22
C ASN A 166 19.00 -0.14 6.61
N SER A 167 19.38 -0.21 5.33
CA SER A 167 20.03 0.93 4.67
C SER A 167 19.04 2.05 4.34
N VAL A 168 19.51 3.29 4.16
CA VAL A 168 18.65 4.41 3.72
C VAL A 168 17.98 4.09 2.38
N SER A 169 18.71 3.43 1.47
CA SER A 169 18.22 2.96 0.18
C SER A 169 17.08 1.93 0.33
N GLU A 170 17.27 0.93 1.18
CA GLU A 170 16.28 -0.11 1.50
C GLU A 170 15.00 0.46 2.14
N LEU A 171 15.13 1.45 3.02
CA LEU A 171 13.99 2.16 3.61
C LEU A 171 13.22 2.96 2.54
N VAL A 172 13.93 3.66 1.65
CA VAL A 172 13.34 4.36 0.50
C VAL A 172 12.61 3.40 -0.44
N MET A 173 13.16 2.21 -0.70
CA MET A 173 12.51 1.18 -1.53
C MET A 173 11.24 0.63 -0.86
N ALA A 174 11.26 0.44 0.46
CA ALA A 174 10.08 0.04 1.22
C ALA A 174 8.97 1.12 1.18
N ASP A 175 9.32 2.40 1.29
CA ASP A 175 8.38 3.53 1.15
C ASP A 175 7.79 3.58 -0.27
N LEU A 176 8.64 3.46 -1.31
CA LEU A 176 8.22 3.42 -2.72
C LEU A 176 7.27 2.25 -3.03
N ARG A 177 7.59 1.03 -2.57
CA ARG A 177 6.71 -0.15 -2.70
C ARG A 177 5.38 0.10 -2.00
N SER A 178 5.39 0.60 -0.77
CA SER A 178 4.17 0.83 0.02
C SER A 178 3.21 1.83 -0.64
N ILE A 179 3.75 2.87 -1.29
CA ILE A 179 2.96 3.81 -2.09
C ILE A 179 2.44 3.15 -3.37
N ALA A 180 3.31 2.44 -4.11
CA ALA A 180 2.93 1.78 -5.37
C ALA A 180 1.83 0.73 -5.17
N GLU A 181 1.96 -0.13 -4.15
CA GLU A 181 0.97 -1.13 -3.76
C GLU A 181 -0.39 -0.48 -3.44
N CYS A 182 -0.39 0.63 -2.67
CA CYS A 182 -1.59 1.38 -2.31
C CYS A 182 -2.25 2.05 -3.53
N MET A 183 -1.47 2.66 -4.43
CA MET A 183 -1.99 3.25 -5.66
C MET A 183 -2.53 2.19 -6.63
N ILE A 184 -1.83 1.07 -6.79
CA ILE A 184 -2.23 -0.02 -7.70
C ILE A 184 -3.52 -0.69 -7.18
N SER A 185 -3.58 -1.03 -5.90
CA SER A 185 -4.79 -1.62 -5.28
C SER A 185 -6.00 -0.68 -5.34
N ALA A 186 -5.81 0.63 -5.15
CA ALA A 186 -6.84 1.65 -5.32
C ALA A 186 -7.27 1.89 -6.80
N GLY A 187 -6.59 1.29 -7.78
CA GLY A 187 -6.91 1.41 -9.21
C GLY A 187 -6.15 2.50 -9.98
N TYR A 188 -5.22 3.21 -9.34
CA TYR A 188 -4.41 4.31 -9.89
C TYR A 188 -3.03 3.82 -10.38
N GLY A 189 -2.96 2.55 -10.80
CA GLY A 189 -1.71 1.92 -11.24
C GLY A 189 -1.11 2.52 -12.51
N ARG A 190 -1.92 3.09 -13.42
CA ARG A 190 -1.39 3.74 -14.65
C ARG A 190 -0.69 5.05 -14.30
N GLU A 191 -1.24 5.76 -13.33
CA GLU A 191 -0.81 7.06 -12.84
C GLU A 191 0.51 6.88 -12.06
N CYS A 192 0.59 5.87 -11.19
CA CYS A 192 1.82 5.39 -10.57
C CYS A 192 2.92 5.03 -11.60
N VAL A 193 2.61 4.12 -12.54
CA VAL A 193 3.55 3.68 -13.60
C VAL A 193 3.98 4.84 -14.51
N LYS A 194 3.11 5.83 -14.77
CA LYS A 194 3.45 7.03 -15.53
C LYS A 194 4.49 7.88 -14.79
N ILE A 195 4.32 8.12 -13.48
CA ILE A 195 5.27 8.89 -12.67
C ILE A 195 6.61 8.17 -12.61
N TYR A 196 6.61 6.86 -12.33
CA TYR A 196 7.80 6.01 -12.33
C TYR A 196 8.56 6.15 -13.66
N LYS A 197 7.89 5.87 -14.78
CA LYS A 197 8.51 5.89 -16.12
C LYS A 197 8.99 7.27 -16.55
N ILE A 198 8.41 8.38 -16.09
CA ILE A 198 8.91 9.73 -16.38
C ILE A 198 10.25 9.97 -15.67
N ILE A 199 10.33 9.69 -14.37
CA ILE A 199 11.51 10.02 -13.55
C ILE A 199 12.65 9.04 -13.83
N ARG A 200 12.36 7.74 -13.87
CA ARG A 200 13.37 6.71 -14.14
C ARG A 200 13.96 6.87 -15.55
N LYS A 201 13.12 7.19 -16.55
CA LYS A 201 13.62 7.47 -17.91
C LYS A 201 14.52 8.70 -17.95
N SER A 202 14.21 9.78 -17.24
CA SER A 202 15.09 10.97 -17.26
C SER A 202 16.47 10.70 -16.65
N ILE A 203 16.53 9.84 -15.61
CA ILE A 203 17.80 9.36 -15.02
C ILE A 203 18.60 8.52 -16.02
N VAL A 204 17.94 7.63 -16.78
CA VAL A 204 18.60 6.80 -17.80
C VAL A 204 19.03 7.65 -19.01
N ASP A 205 18.19 8.57 -19.50
CA ASP A 205 18.51 9.50 -20.59
C ASP A 205 19.74 10.36 -20.24
N GLU A 206 19.79 10.91 -19.02
CA GLU A 206 20.91 11.71 -18.51
C GLU A 206 22.18 10.86 -18.35
N SER A 207 22.06 9.63 -17.85
CA SER A 207 23.20 8.70 -17.73
C SER A 207 23.77 8.33 -19.10
N LEU A 208 22.92 8.09 -20.10
CA LEU A 208 23.32 7.85 -21.48
C LEU A 208 23.98 9.08 -22.12
N TYR A 209 23.50 10.28 -21.81
CA TYR A 209 24.12 11.54 -22.25
C TYR A 209 25.56 11.68 -21.71
N TYR A 210 25.79 11.47 -20.41
CA TYR A 210 27.15 11.53 -19.83
C TYR A 210 28.08 10.42 -20.36
N LEU A 211 27.56 9.32 -20.89
CA LEU A 211 28.33 8.27 -21.57
C LEU A 211 28.66 8.61 -23.05
N GLY A 212 28.21 9.74 -23.59
CA GLY A 212 28.45 10.17 -24.97
C GLY A 212 27.43 9.65 -25.99
N VAL A 213 26.25 9.17 -25.55
CA VAL A 213 25.21 8.63 -26.44
C VAL A 213 24.36 9.77 -27.04
N GLU A 214 24.97 10.52 -27.96
CA GLU A 214 24.34 11.65 -28.67
C GLU A 214 23.25 11.22 -29.66
N LYS A 215 22.05 11.79 -29.58
CA LYS A 215 20.97 11.53 -30.56
C LYS A 215 21.25 12.19 -31.92
N LEU A 216 22.03 11.53 -32.77
CA LEU A 216 22.35 11.97 -34.13
C LEU A 216 21.25 11.61 -35.14
N SER A 217 20.97 12.54 -36.07
CA SER A 217 20.22 12.26 -37.29
C SER A 217 21.13 11.74 -38.42
N SER A 218 20.57 11.02 -39.38
CA SER A 218 21.29 10.59 -40.59
C SER A 218 22.00 11.75 -41.30
N SER A 219 21.35 12.92 -41.38
CA SER A 219 21.91 14.13 -42.00
C SER A 219 23.10 14.76 -41.26
N GLN A 220 23.27 14.46 -39.96
CA GLN A 220 24.44 14.87 -39.19
C GLN A 220 25.59 13.90 -39.43
N VAL A 221 25.33 12.59 -39.39
CA VAL A 221 26.34 11.55 -39.66
C VAL A 221 26.93 11.69 -41.07
N GLN A 222 26.09 11.98 -42.08
CA GLN A 222 26.52 12.24 -43.46
C GLN A 222 27.39 13.50 -43.65
N LYS A 223 27.50 14.36 -42.64
CA LYS A 223 28.27 15.62 -42.67
C LYS A 223 29.46 15.63 -41.71
N MET A 224 29.74 14.50 -41.06
CA MET A 224 30.91 14.33 -40.19
C MET A 224 32.04 13.66 -40.95
N ASP A 225 33.28 14.08 -40.69
CA ASP A 225 34.47 13.39 -41.18
C ASP A 225 34.53 11.96 -40.61
N TRP A 226 35.08 11.02 -41.40
CA TRP A 226 35.10 9.61 -41.03
C TRP A 226 35.72 9.36 -39.65
N ASP A 227 36.82 10.03 -39.33
CA ASP A 227 37.52 9.86 -38.04
C ASP A 227 36.63 10.24 -36.84
N VAL A 228 35.75 11.23 -37.01
CA VAL A 228 34.77 11.64 -35.99
C VAL A 228 33.66 10.58 -35.85
N VAL A 229 33.21 10.01 -36.97
CA VAL A 229 32.22 8.91 -36.97
C VAL A 229 32.82 7.65 -36.32
N GLU A 230 34.05 7.27 -36.65
CA GLU A 230 34.73 6.12 -36.08
C GLU A 230 35.01 6.29 -34.59
N ALA A 231 35.42 7.49 -34.15
CA ALA A 231 35.55 7.82 -32.73
C ALA A 231 34.22 7.70 -31.97
N LYS A 232 33.12 8.19 -32.56
CA LYS A 232 31.76 8.06 -31.98
C LYS A 232 31.29 6.61 -31.92
N ILE A 233 31.55 5.79 -32.95
CA ILE A 233 31.26 4.34 -32.93
C ILE A 233 32.02 3.64 -31.79
N LYS A 234 33.31 3.94 -31.61
CA LYS A 234 34.14 3.39 -30.52
C LYS A 234 33.68 3.84 -29.13
N SER A 235 33.16 5.06 -29.00
CA SER A 235 32.50 5.54 -27.78
C SER A 235 31.18 4.80 -27.53
N TRP A 236 30.31 4.70 -28.53
CA TRP A 236 29.01 4.06 -28.46
C TRP A 236 29.07 2.58 -28.06
N LEU A 237 30.06 1.83 -28.57
CA LEU A 237 30.25 0.42 -28.21
C LEU A 237 30.58 0.25 -26.71
N LYS A 238 31.40 1.15 -26.15
CA LYS A 238 31.73 1.17 -24.71
C LYS A 238 30.51 1.60 -23.88
N ALA A 239 29.84 2.68 -24.27
CA ALA A 239 28.64 3.19 -23.62
C ALA A 239 27.51 2.15 -23.57
N THR A 240 27.26 1.45 -24.68
CA THR A 240 26.27 0.36 -24.78
C THR A 240 26.60 -0.78 -23.82
N THR A 241 27.87 -1.16 -23.70
CA THR A 241 28.32 -2.23 -22.79
C THR A 241 28.02 -1.88 -21.33
N PHE A 242 28.26 -0.64 -20.91
CA PHE A 242 27.91 -0.16 -19.57
C PHE A 242 26.38 -0.03 -19.37
N ALA A 243 25.68 0.55 -20.35
CA ALA A 243 24.24 0.75 -20.27
C ALA A 243 23.47 -0.57 -20.12
N VAL A 244 23.83 -1.62 -20.86
CA VAL A 244 23.21 -2.95 -20.75
C VAL A 244 23.56 -3.63 -19.43
N LYS A 245 24.84 -3.59 -19.00
CA LYS A 245 25.29 -4.33 -17.81
C LYS A 245 24.94 -3.68 -16.48
N THR A 246 24.81 -2.36 -16.42
CA THR A 246 24.61 -1.61 -15.17
C THR A 246 23.30 -0.82 -15.19
N LEU A 247 23.10 0.11 -16.15
CA LEU A 247 21.92 0.98 -16.13
C LEU A 247 20.60 0.20 -16.29
N PHE A 248 20.46 -0.58 -17.37
CA PHE A 248 19.23 -1.35 -17.62
C PHE A 248 19.09 -2.56 -16.69
N TYR A 249 20.20 -3.10 -16.18
CA TYR A 249 20.17 -4.18 -15.19
C TYR A 249 19.67 -3.68 -13.82
N GLY A 250 20.25 -2.59 -13.31
CA GLY A 250 19.80 -1.90 -12.09
C GLY A 250 18.37 -1.36 -12.22
N GLU A 251 18.00 -0.82 -13.38
CA GLU A 251 16.62 -0.37 -13.62
C GLU A 251 15.61 -1.52 -13.59
N ARG A 252 15.95 -2.69 -14.14
CA ARG A 252 15.11 -3.88 -14.01
C ARG A 252 14.92 -4.26 -12.53
N ILE A 253 16.00 -4.29 -11.75
CA ILE A 253 15.95 -4.63 -10.31
C ILE A 253 15.03 -3.66 -9.55
N LEU A 254 15.16 -2.35 -9.78
CA LEU A 254 14.29 -1.35 -9.14
C LEU A 254 12.84 -1.45 -9.60
N CYS A 255 12.60 -1.83 -10.87
CA CYS A 255 11.27 -2.01 -11.41
C CYS A 255 10.60 -3.25 -10.82
N ASP A 256 11.34 -4.36 -10.74
CA ASP A 256 10.92 -5.62 -10.11
C ASP A 256 10.62 -5.39 -8.62
N ASP A 257 11.47 -4.65 -7.89
CA ASP A 257 11.32 -4.43 -6.44
C ASP A 257 10.14 -3.49 -6.11
N VAL A 258 9.97 -2.36 -6.81
CA VAL A 258 8.83 -1.44 -6.60
C VAL A 258 7.50 -2.03 -7.11
N SER A 259 7.52 -2.89 -8.12
CA SER A 259 6.33 -3.51 -8.70
C SER A 259 5.99 -4.90 -8.14
N ALA A 260 6.73 -5.38 -7.12
CA ALA A 260 6.45 -6.63 -6.43
C ALA A 260 5.19 -6.50 -5.56
N VAL A 261 4.04 -6.87 -6.14
CA VAL A 261 2.68 -6.86 -5.58
C VAL A 261 1.95 -8.13 -6.04
#